data_AF-A0A8J8EC49-F1
#
_entry.id   AF-A0A8J8EC49-F1
#
_cell.length_a   1.000
_cell.length_b   1.000
_cell.length_c   1.000
_cell.angle_alpha   90.00
_cell.angle_beta   90.00
_cell.angle_gamma   90.00
#
_symmetry.space_group_name_H-M   'P 1'
#
loop_
_entity.id
_entity.type
_entity.pdbx_description
1 polymer ?
#
loop_
_entity_poly.entity_id
_entity_poly.type
_entity_poly.pdbx_seq_one_letter_code
_entity_poly.pdbx_strand_id
1 'polypeptide(L)'
;MAKYILRIKELEMALKQEREEKQALLEEREKLLARIERLELELEALKQGRSVRSYQDALKLKELAKNAREGVSWKALCAEVLGLRDEGKIKDLMKLAFVVRKNERNTWPGKFYPKDIAEEFHGWVLMRPKDRQVADIIDYVLYREDTLKAAKGLAVGEAAKERVPEVKP
;
A
#
# COMPACT_ATOMS: atom_id res chain seq x y z
N MET A 1 50.62 29.97 -38.06
CA MET A 1 50.59 29.06 -36.90
C MET A 1 49.97 29.71 -35.66
N ALA A 2 50.45 30.86 -35.19
CA ALA A 2 49.91 31.55 -34.00
C ALA A 2 48.40 31.88 -34.04
N LYS A 3 47.88 32.33 -35.19
CA LYS A 3 46.45 32.63 -35.39
C LYS A 3 45.52 31.42 -35.15
N TYR A 4 45.98 30.23 -35.53
CA TYR A 4 45.20 29.00 -35.34
C TYR A 4 45.21 28.54 -33.88
N ILE A 5 46.34 28.69 -33.18
CA ILE A 5 46.43 28.39 -31.74
C ILE A 5 45.49 29.29 -30.93
N LEU A 6 45.44 30.58 -31.28
CA LEU A 6 44.57 31.54 -30.60
C LEU A 6 43.09 31.22 -30.85
N ARG A 7 42.74 30.85 -32.09
CA ARG A 7 41.38 30.40 -32.45
C ARG A 7 40.96 29.11 -31.75
N ILE A 8 41.88 28.15 -31.58
CA ILE A 8 41.61 26.91 -30.85
C ILE A 8 41.30 27.22 -29.38
N LYS A 9 42.09 28.09 -28.72
CA LYS A 9 41.83 28.49 -27.34
C LYS A 9 40.49 29.20 -27.16
N GLU A 10 40.10 30.07 -28.09
CA GLU A 10 38.77 30.71 -28.09
C GLU A 10 37.64 29.68 -28.18
N LEU A 11 37.78 28.69 -29.07
CA LEU A 11 36.79 27.63 -29.23
C LEU A 11 36.73 26.70 -28.02
N GLU A 12 37.86 26.39 -27.39
CA GLU A 12 37.91 25.59 -26.16
C GLU A 12 37.23 26.32 -24.98
N MET A 13 37.46 27.62 -24.84
CA MET A 13 36.79 28.43 -23.82
C MET A 13 35.28 28.52 -24.07
N ALA A 14 34.86 28.79 -25.30
CA ALA A 14 33.44 28.83 -25.66
C ALA A 14 32.76 27.47 -25.45
N LEU A 15 33.42 26.37 -25.84
CA LEU A 15 32.90 25.02 -25.60
C LEU A 15 32.77 24.70 -24.11
N LYS A 16 33.72 25.18 -23.29
CA LYS A 16 33.67 25.00 -21.83
C LYS A 16 32.48 25.77 -21.24
N GLN A 17 32.29 27.03 -21.64
CA GLN A 17 31.15 27.85 -21.20
C GLN A 17 29.81 27.22 -21.59
N GLU A 18 29.65 26.80 -22.85
CA GLU A 18 28.45 26.10 -23.32
C GLU A 18 28.16 24.80 -22.53
N ARG A 19 29.20 24.05 -22.17
CA ARG A 19 29.04 22.84 -21.33
C ARG A 19 28.57 23.19 -19.92
N GLU A 20 29.13 24.24 -19.32
CA GLU A 20 28.74 24.71 -17.99
C GLU A 20 27.32 25.25 -17.98
N GLU A 21 26.94 26.06 -18.98
CA GLU A 21 25.58 26.58 -19.15
C GLU A 21 24.57 25.45 -19.37
N LYS A 22 24.88 24.50 -20.24
CA LYS A 22 24.04 23.32 -20.46
C LYS A 22 23.84 22.53 -19.18
N GLN A 23 24.90 22.33 -18.40
CA GLN A 23 24.80 21.60 -17.13
C GLN A 23 23.94 22.36 -16.12
N ALA A 24 24.10 23.68 -16.01
CA ALA A 24 23.27 24.52 -15.15
C ALA A 24 21.78 24.46 -15.54
N LEU A 25 21.48 24.51 -16.84
CA LEU A 25 20.11 24.39 -17.36
C LEU A 25 19.50 23.00 -17.09
N LEU A 26 20.30 21.93 -17.16
CA LEU A 26 19.83 20.59 -16.81
C LEU A 26 19.47 20.48 -15.32
N GLU A 27 20.32 21.01 -14.45
CA GLU A 27 20.06 21.05 -13.00
C GLU A 27 18.84 21.91 -12.66
N GLU A 28 18.66 23.05 -13.32
CA GLU A 28 17.48 23.89 -13.15
C GLU A 28 16.22 23.18 -13.65
N ARG A 29 16.29 22.50 -14.80
CA ARG A 29 15.19 21.67 -15.31
C ARG A 29 14.79 20.59 -14.31
N GLU A 30 15.75 19.86 -13.74
CA GLU A 30 15.48 18.83 -12.74
C GLU A 30 14.82 19.40 -11.48
N LYS A 31 15.31 20.55 -10.99
CA LYS A 31 14.69 21.26 -9.85
C LYS A 31 13.25 21.70 -10.15
N LEU A 32 13.01 22.23 -11.35
CA LEU A 32 11.67 22.65 -11.77
C LEU A 32 10.72 21.45 -11.91
N LEU A 33 11.19 20.34 -12.48
CA LEU A 33 10.40 19.10 -12.59
C LEU A 33 9.99 18.57 -11.21
N ALA A 34 10.93 18.45 -10.28
CA ALA A 34 10.63 18.01 -8.91
C ALA A 34 9.63 18.95 -8.20
N ARG A 35 9.71 20.26 -8.50
CA ARG A 35 8.77 21.25 -7.95
C ARG A 35 7.37 21.10 -8.56
N ILE A 36 7.27 20.84 -9.86
CA ILE A 36 5.99 20.59 -10.54
C ILE A 36 5.32 19.36 -9.95
N GLU A 37 6.02 18.23 -9.85
CA GLU A 37 5.47 16.98 -9.28
C GLU A 37 4.94 17.19 -7.86
N ARG A 38 5.68 17.95 -7.04
CA ARG A 38 5.24 18.29 -5.68
C ARG A 38 3.97 19.16 -5.69
N LEU A 39 3.93 20.20 -6.54
CA LEU A 39 2.78 21.10 -6.64
C LEU A 39 1.55 20.38 -7.19
N GLU A 40 1.71 19.45 -8.13
CA GLU A 40 0.62 18.61 -8.63
C GLU A 40 0.02 17.75 -7.52
N LEU A 41 0.85 17.10 -6.70
CA LEU A 41 0.40 16.36 -5.52
C LEU A 41 -0.31 17.25 -4.49
N GLU A 42 0.22 18.45 -4.24
CA GLU A 42 -0.40 19.43 -3.33
C GLU A 42 -1.77 19.90 -3.86
N LEU A 43 -1.89 20.16 -5.17
CA LEU A 43 -3.15 20.56 -5.80
C LEU A 43 -4.19 19.44 -5.79
N GLU A 44 -3.81 18.20 -6.07
CA GLU A 44 -4.74 17.06 -6.01
C GLU A 44 -5.25 16.82 -4.59
N ALA A 45 -4.36 16.91 -3.60
CA ALA A 45 -4.75 16.80 -2.20
C ALA A 45 -5.72 17.92 -1.79
N LEU A 46 -5.42 19.17 -2.15
CA LEU A 46 -6.27 20.33 -1.87
C LEU A 46 -7.64 20.23 -2.56
N LYS A 47 -7.71 19.79 -3.82
CA LYS A 47 -8.97 19.57 -4.55
C LYS A 47 -9.89 18.58 -3.83
N GLN A 48 -9.30 17.61 -3.11
CA GLN A 48 -10.05 16.63 -2.32
C GLN A 48 -10.27 17.06 -0.87
N GLY A 49 -9.86 18.28 -0.49
CA GLY A 49 -9.93 18.77 0.89
C GLY A 49 -9.05 17.99 1.87
N ARG A 50 -7.99 17.34 1.37
CA ARG A 50 -7.11 16.45 2.14
C ARG A 50 -5.71 17.07 2.27
N SER A 51 -4.98 16.67 3.30
CA SER A 51 -3.53 16.92 3.35
C SER A 51 -2.82 16.00 2.35
N VAL A 52 -1.65 16.41 1.84
CA VAL A 52 -0.83 15.60 0.92
C VAL A 52 -0.59 14.20 1.47
N ARG A 53 -0.27 14.11 2.77
CA ARG A 53 -0.06 12.82 3.44
C ARG A 53 -1.31 11.95 3.41
N SER A 54 -2.46 12.50 3.76
CA SER A 54 -3.73 11.76 3.73
C SER A 54 -4.11 11.33 2.31
N TYR A 55 -3.84 12.17 1.32
CA TYR A 55 -4.06 11.84 -0.09
C TYR A 55 -3.16 10.68 -0.55
N GLN A 56 -1.86 10.74 -0.25
CA GLN A 56 -0.92 9.67 -0.57
C GLN A 56 -1.27 8.35 0.12
N ASP A 57 -1.71 8.40 1.38
CA ASP A 57 -2.11 7.19 2.09
C ASP A 57 -3.40 6.60 1.50
N ALA A 58 -4.36 7.43 1.09
CA ALA A 58 -5.54 6.96 0.37
C ALA A 58 -5.19 6.32 -0.99
N LEU A 59 -4.25 6.90 -1.75
CA LEU A 59 -3.76 6.30 -3.00
C LEU A 59 -3.14 4.92 -2.77
N LYS A 60 -2.32 4.77 -1.72
CA LYS A 60 -1.75 3.47 -1.35
C LYS A 60 -2.83 2.46 -0.99
N LEU A 61 -3.82 2.85 -0.20
CA LEU A 61 -4.93 1.95 0.18
C LEU A 61 -5.73 1.52 -1.04
N LYS A 62 -6.02 2.44 -1.96
CA LYS A 62 -6.73 2.13 -3.21
C LYS A 62 -5.95 1.14 -4.07
N GLU A 63 -4.63 1.31 -4.18
CA GLU A 63 -3.79 0.42 -4.95
C GLU A 63 -3.66 -0.97 -4.32
N LEU A 64 -3.55 -1.03 -2.98
CA LEU A 64 -3.58 -2.29 -2.24
C LEU A 64 -4.92 -3.01 -2.41
N ALA A 65 -6.04 -2.30 -2.34
CA ALA A 65 -7.38 -2.88 -2.48
C ALA A 65 -7.63 -3.47 -3.87
N LYS A 66 -7.17 -2.80 -4.94
CA LYS A 66 -7.25 -3.32 -6.31
C LYS A 66 -6.52 -4.65 -6.50
N ASN A 67 -5.40 -4.81 -5.80
CA ASN A 67 -4.53 -5.99 -5.88
C ASN A 67 -4.81 -6.99 -4.74
N ALA A 68 -5.81 -6.75 -3.90
CA ALA A 68 -6.15 -7.61 -2.78
C ALA A 68 -6.66 -8.97 -3.28
N ARG A 69 -6.12 -10.04 -2.69
CA ARG A 69 -6.45 -11.42 -3.03
C ARG A 69 -6.67 -12.22 -1.75
N GLU A 70 -7.59 -13.17 -1.80
CA GLU A 70 -7.82 -14.08 -0.68
C GLU A 70 -6.57 -14.93 -0.40
N GLY A 71 -6.33 -15.27 0.86
CA GLY A 71 -5.19 -16.11 1.22
C GLY A 71 -3.84 -15.38 1.30
N VAL A 72 -3.77 -14.10 0.91
CA VAL A 72 -2.54 -13.28 0.98
C VAL A 72 -2.47 -12.53 2.31
N SER A 73 -1.31 -12.55 2.98
CA SER A 73 -1.09 -11.77 4.20
C SER A 73 -0.98 -10.28 3.91
N TRP A 74 -1.37 -9.44 4.87
CA TRP A 74 -1.24 -7.98 4.74
C TRP A 74 0.20 -7.55 4.45
N LYS A 75 1.17 -8.17 5.13
CA LYS A 75 2.61 -7.97 4.91
C LYS A 75 3.02 -8.32 3.47
N ALA A 76 2.57 -9.46 2.94
CA ALA A 76 2.88 -9.88 1.59
C ALA A 76 2.27 -8.93 0.55
N LEU A 77 1.01 -8.52 0.74
CA LEU A 77 0.33 -7.57 -0.15
C LEU A 77 1.07 -6.23 -0.20
N CYS A 78 1.47 -5.69 0.96
CA CYS A 78 2.23 -4.43 1.01
C CYS A 78 3.60 -4.54 0.34
N ALA A 79 4.29 -5.68 0.51
CA ALA A 79 5.59 -5.90 -0.09
C ALA A 79 5.50 -6.06 -1.62
N GLU A 80 4.48 -6.75 -2.11
CA GLU A 80 4.27 -7.00 -3.55
C GLU A 80 3.82 -5.74 -4.28
N VAL A 81 2.82 -5.02 -3.76
CA VAL A 81 2.17 -3.91 -4.47
C VAL A 81 2.93 -2.60 -4.30
N LEU A 82 3.46 -2.33 -3.10
CA LEU A 82 4.10 -1.05 -2.77
C LEU A 82 5.62 -1.16 -2.58
N GLY A 83 6.20 -2.35 -2.71
CA GLY A 83 7.62 -2.59 -2.37
C GLY A 83 7.93 -2.34 -0.89
N LEU A 84 6.90 -2.24 -0.02
CA LEU A 84 7.06 -1.80 1.36
C LEU A 84 7.43 -2.99 2.26
N ARG A 85 8.61 -2.93 2.87
CA ARG A 85 9.12 -3.97 3.79
C ARG A 85 9.24 -3.52 5.24
N ASP A 86 9.11 -2.22 5.49
CA ASP A 86 9.17 -1.64 6.83
C ASP A 86 7.92 -2.02 7.63
N GLU A 87 8.09 -2.81 8.68
CA GLU A 87 6.97 -3.34 9.46
C GLU A 87 6.18 -2.26 10.19
N GLY A 88 6.81 -1.16 10.60
CA GLY A 88 6.14 -0.03 11.24
C GLY A 88 5.18 0.64 10.27
N LYS A 89 5.65 0.94 9.06
CA LYS A 89 4.83 1.53 8.00
C LYS A 89 3.72 0.60 7.53
N ILE A 90 3.99 -0.71 7.45
CA ILE A 90 2.96 -1.71 7.12
C ILE A 90 1.86 -1.73 8.18
N LYS A 91 2.22 -1.65 9.47
CA LYS A 91 1.25 -1.55 10.59
C LYS A 91 0.45 -0.28 10.54
N ASP A 92 1.07 0.85 10.20
CA ASP A 92 0.36 2.12 10.10
C ASP A 92 -0.66 2.10 8.96
N LEU A 93 -0.29 1.58 7.78
CA LEU A 93 -1.24 1.35 6.68
C LEU A 93 -2.37 0.38 7.09
N MET A 94 -2.03 -0.70 7.81
CA MET A 94 -3.03 -1.64 8.33
C MET A 94 -4.03 -0.94 9.25
N LYS A 95 -3.55 -0.07 10.15
CA LYS A 95 -4.40 0.71 11.06
C LYS A 95 -5.21 1.78 10.34
N LEU A 96 -4.80 2.23 9.16
CA LEU A 96 -5.60 3.14 8.34
C LEU A 96 -6.75 2.39 7.65
N ALA A 97 -6.49 1.16 7.19
CA ALA A 97 -7.50 0.35 6.51
C ALA A 97 -8.46 -0.40 7.46
N PHE A 98 -7.98 -0.90 8.60
CA PHE A 98 -8.72 -1.81 9.47
C PHE A 98 -8.83 -1.30 10.92
N VAL A 99 -9.88 -1.75 11.61
CA VAL A 99 -10.09 -1.52 13.04
C VAL A 99 -9.17 -2.45 13.85
N VAL A 100 -7.91 -2.05 13.97
CA VAL A 100 -6.89 -2.81 14.72
C VAL A 100 -6.91 -2.40 16.18
N ARG A 101 -7.64 -3.17 17.01
CA ARG A 101 -7.69 -2.99 18.47
C ARG A 101 -7.62 -4.34 19.18
N LYS A 102 -7.02 -4.35 20.37
CA LYS A 102 -7.04 -5.52 21.25
C LYS A 102 -8.41 -5.64 21.92
N ASN A 103 -8.78 -6.87 22.27
CA ASN A 103 -9.99 -7.12 23.05
C ASN A 103 -9.80 -6.78 24.54
N GLU A 104 -10.87 -6.95 25.32
CA GLU A 104 -10.89 -6.72 26.78
C GLU A 104 -9.82 -7.52 27.54
N ARG A 105 -9.38 -8.66 26.99
CA ARG A 105 -8.31 -9.50 27.54
C ARG A 105 -6.91 -9.06 27.11
N ASN A 106 -6.77 -7.87 26.52
CA ASN A 106 -5.50 -7.34 26.00
C ASN A 106 -4.83 -8.27 24.95
N THR A 107 -5.63 -9.04 24.21
CA THR A 107 -5.18 -9.95 23.14
C THR A 107 -5.71 -9.51 21.78
N TRP A 108 -4.99 -9.86 20.71
CA TRP A 108 -5.44 -9.57 19.36
C TRP A 108 -6.61 -10.48 18.97
N PRO A 109 -7.74 -9.94 18.49
CA PRO A 109 -8.86 -10.74 18.04
C PRO A 109 -8.48 -11.54 16.78
N GLY A 110 -9.18 -12.66 16.54
CA GLY A 110 -8.92 -13.48 15.36
C GLY A 110 -9.31 -12.83 14.02
N LYS A 111 -10.00 -11.68 14.05
CA LYS A 111 -10.46 -10.95 12.87
C LYS A 111 -10.35 -9.44 13.07
N PHE A 112 -10.01 -8.72 12.00
CA PHE A 112 -10.13 -7.28 11.90
C PHE A 112 -11.00 -6.91 10.70
N TYR A 113 -11.94 -6.00 10.92
CA TYR A 113 -12.83 -5.47 9.90
C TYR A 113 -12.31 -4.13 9.38
N PRO A 114 -12.59 -3.78 8.12
CA PRO A 114 -12.22 -2.49 7.55
C PRO A 114 -12.87 -1.36 8.33
N LYS A 115 -12.23 -0.19 8.32
CA LYS A 115 -12.83 1.05 8.83
C LYS A 115 -13.82 1.60 7.81
N ASP A 116 -14.82 2.33 8.29
CA ASP A 116 -15.81 3.01 7.44
C ASP A 116 -15.17 3.99 6.44
N ILE A 117 -14.02 4.59 6.81
CA ILE A 117 -13.27 5.51 5.95
C ILE A 117 -12.45 4.80 4.85
N ALA A 118 -12.30 3.49 4.93
CA ALA A 118 -11.51 2.66 4.02
C ALA A 118 -12.45 1.84 3.13
N GLU A 119 -13.31 2.55 2.40
CA GLU A 119 -14.39 1.97 1.59
C GLU A 119 -13.88 0.94 0.57
N GLU A 120 -12.64 1.09 0.09
CA GLU A 120 -12.03 0.19 -0.88
C GLU A 120 -11.84 -1.23 -0.32
N PHE A 121 -11.79 -1.37 1.01
CA PHE A 121 -11.67 -2.65 1.70
C PHE A 121 -13.02 -3.19 2.20
N HIS A 122 -14.15 -2.54 1.91
CA HIS A 122 -15.46 -3.10 2.25
C HIS A 122 -15.67 -4.48 1.61
N GLY A 123 -16.16 -5.43 2.41
CA GLY A 123 -16.27 -6.84 2.03
C GLY A 123 -14.97 -7.64 2.16
N TRP A 124 -13.87 -7.05 2.61
CA TRP A 124 -12.66 -7.77 3.04
C TRP A 124 -12.58 -7.88 4.55
N VAL A 125 -11.94 -8.93 5.04
CA VAL A 125 -11.67 -9.16 6.46
C VAL A 125 -10.26 -9.69 6.61
N LEU A 126 -9.49 -9.12 7.54
CA LEU A 126 -8.20 -9.68 7.93
C LEU A 126 -8.43 -10.75 8.99
N MET A 127 -7.97 -11.97 8.74
CA MET A 127 -8.16 -13.12 9.62
C MET A 127 -6.81 -13.67 10.08
N ARG A 128 -6.75 -14.08 11.35
CA ARG A 128 -5.63 -14.83 11.88
C ARG A 128 -5.61 -16.22 11.26
N PRO A 129 -4.54 -16.62 10.54
CA PRO A 129 -4.44 -17.99 10.02
C PRO A 129 -4.46 -19.00 11.18
N LYS A 130 -5.20 -20.10 11.01
CA LYS A 130 -5.34 -21.16 12.03
C LYS A 130 -4.14 -22.11 12.06
N ASP A 131 -3.58 -22.37 10.88
CA ASP A 131 -2.59 -23.43 10.67
C ASP A 131 -1.14 -22.93 10.71
N ARG A 132 -0.95 -21.63 10.96
CA ARG A 132 0.37 -20.99 10.95
C ARG A 132 0.60 -20.19 12.22
N GLN A 133 1.81 -20.29 12.78
CA GLN A 133 2.22 -19.42 13.86
C GLN A 133 2.29 -17.98 13.35
N VAL A 134 1.48 -17.12 13.96
CA VAL A 134 1.41 -15.69 13.63
C VAL A 134 2.38 -14.95 14.54
N ALA A 135 3.45 -14.41 13.95
CA ALA A 135 4.42 -13.61 14.68
C ALA A 135 3.85 -12.23 14.99
N ASP A 136 3.14 -11.63 14.04
CA ASP A 136 2.61 -10.27 14.17
C ASP A 136 1.25 -10.10 13.46
N ILE A 137 0.52 -9.03 13.79
CA ILE A 137 -0.78 -8.70 13.18
C ILE A 137 -0.70 -8.47 11.66
N ILE A 138 0.48 -8.11 11.15
CA ILE A 138 0.71 -7.93 9.71
C ILE A 138 0.75 -9.25 8.94
N ASP A 139 0.86 -10.40 9.64
CA ASP A 139 0.79 -11.72 9.02
C ASP A 139 -0.66 -12.23 8.90
N TYR A 140 -1.65 -11.43 9.31
CA TYR A 140 -3.06 -11.75 9.11
C TYR A 140 -3.37 -11.74 7.62
N VAL A 141 -4.31 -12.60 7.23
CA VAL A 141 -4.61 -12.95 5.85
C VAL A 141 -5.94 -12.36 5.42
N LEU A 142 -5.99 -11.80 4.22
CA LEU A 142 -7.21 -11.25 3.63
C LEU A 142 -8.15 -12.37 3.18
N TYR A 143 -9.44 -12.20 3.49
CA TYR A 143 -10.55 -13.04 3.01
C TYR A 143 -11.74 -12.16 2.65
N ARG A 144 -12.56 -12.59 1.69
CA ARG A 144 -13.87 -11.95 1.46
C ARG A 144 -14.83 -12.30 2.58
N GLU A 145 -15.71 -11.36 2.93
CA GLU A 145 -16.71 -11.61 3.96
C GLU A 145 -17.71 -12.70 3.53
N ASP A 146 -18.05 -12.74 2.24
CA ASP A 146 -18.99 -13.71 1.69
C ASP A 146 -18.45 -15.14 1.71
N THR A 147 -17.15 -15.34 1.43
CA THR A 147 -16.51 -16.66 1.55
C THR A 147 -16.49 -17.14 3.00
N LEU A 148 -16.32 -16.22 3.96
CA LEU A 148 -16.41 -16.54 5.39
C LEU A 148 -17.84 -16.89 5.83
N LYS A 149 -18.87 -16.24 5.26
CA LYS A 149 -20.28 -16.57 5.53
C LYS A 149 -20.66 -17.92 4.92
N ALA A 150 -20.23 -18.21 3.69
CA ALA A 150 -20.44 -19.49 3.04
C ALA A 150 -19.78 -20.65 3.79
N ALA A 151 -18.53 -20.48 4.24
CA ALA A 151 -17.84 -21.49 5.05
C ALA A 151 -18.52 -21.76 6.40
N LYS A 152 -19.08 -20.73 7.05
CA LYS A 152 -19.90 -20.92 8.25
C LYS A 152 -21.22 -21.64 7.96
N GLY A 153 -21.89 -21.31 6.85
CA GLY A 153 -23.12 -21.97 6.43
C GLY A 153 -22.91 -23.47 6.18
N LEU A 154 -21.79 -23.83 5.53
CA LEU A 154 -21.38 -25.23 5.33
C LEU A 154 -21.08 -25.94 6.65
N ALA A 155 -20.31 -25.33 7.55
CA ALA A 155 -19.97 -25.92 8.84
C ALA A 155 -21.22 -26.15 9.74
N VAL A 156 -22.21 -25.25 9.68
CA VAL A 156 -23.49 -25.42 10.40
C VAL A 156 -24.35 -26.51 9.74
N GLY A 157 -24.33 -26.61 8.40
CA GLY A 157 -25.02 -27.66 7.66
C GLY A 157 -24.44 -29.07 7.89
N GLU A 158 -23.13 -29.20 8.02
CA GLU A 158 -22.47 -30.47 8.37
C GLU A 158 -22.73 -30.86 9.83
N ALA A 159 -22.63 -29.92 10.78
CA ALA A 159 -22.96 -30.16 12.18
C ALA A 159 -24.44 -30.53 12.39
N ALA A 160 -25.34 -30.10 11.50
CA ALA A 160 -26.74 -30.49 11.51
C ALA A 160 -26.99 -31.90 10.95
N LYS A 161 -26.19 -32.37 9.98
CA LYS A 161 -26.28 -33.73 9.43
C LYS A 161 -25.78 -34.80 10.39
N GLU A 162 -24.80 -34.49 11.23
CA GLU A 162 -24.28 -35.40 12.27
C GLU A 162 -25.24 -35.62 13.44
N ARG A 163 -26.28 -34.79 13.60
CA ARG A 163 -27.23 -34.85 14.74
C ARG A 163 -28.55 -35.54 14.43
N VAL A 164 -28.74 -36.16 13.26
CA VAL A 164 -29.96 -36.92 12.97
C VAL A 164 -29.80 -38.33 13.58
N PRO A 165 -30.52 -38.69 14.64
CA PRO A 165 -30.45 -40.05 15.17
C PRO A 165 -31.08 -41.02 14.17
N GLU A 166 -30.34 -42.06 13.79
CA GLU A 166 -30.87 -43.22 13.07
C GLU A 166 -31.97 -43.87 13.92
N VAL A 167 -33.23 -43.57 13.60
CA VAL A 167 -34.36 -44.37 14.08
C VAL A 167 -34.38 -45.63 13.23
N LYS A 168 -33.86 -46.73 13.77
CA LYS A 168 -34.01 -48.05 13.14
C LYS A 168 -35.49 -48.48 13.19
N PRO A 169 -35.99 -49.14 12.11
CA PRO A 169 -37.36 -49.63 12.04
C PRO A 169 -37.64 -50.76 13.04
#